data_AF-A0AAN6XJY8-F1
#
_entry.id   AF-A0AAN6XJY8-F1
#
_cell.length_a   1.000
_cell.length_b   1.000
_cell.length_c   1.000
_cell.angle_alpha   90.00
_cell.angle_beta   90.00
_cell.angle_gamma   90.00
#
_symmetry.space_group_name_H-M   'P 1'
#
loop_
_entity.id
_entity.type
_entity.pdbx_description
1 polymer ?
#
loop_
_entity_poly.entity_id
_entity_poly.type
_entity_poly.pdbx_seq_one_letter_code
_entity_poly.pdbx_strand_id
1 'polypeptide(L)'
;MKYLPYIFFTAAGAHAARQCSTTTEYTHRVLDARYDGPDLDKPGSDLATISVSLSSSTTPLYECVAQWPESWKGFHNVTKKLIWSDCIWTGAGTGADKSVSFAVDWDKKVVYLAHVFACSDVQETDGLATGTLPLSELDCDYTEEGSAYCTPKATSTGARPDLRISTTLAPAAPDANNASCSDLSKQYQSWTLEKWHRQFVLTPGTFEPKAGTDTGPSFTLKSLGVDGVVFTCATTSSSIGLFQGECKSGVTKAAATFTFDPKLNILAVKQKWDCGDSSALETVGVGFMQGTCDRGFNSDLFTCSSEPVLIGTEPL
;
A
#
# COMPACT_ATOMS: atom_id res chain seq x y z
N MET A 1 -41.76 38.06 14.04
CA MET A 1 -40.29 37.99 14.20
C MET A 1 -39.97 36.68 14.90
N LYS A 2 -39.51 35.66 14.16
CA LYS A 2 -39.08 34.37 14.71
C LYS A 2 -37.58 34.26 14.50
N TYR A 3 -36.83 34.29 15.59
CA TYR A 3 -35.38 34.02 15.59
C TYR A 3 -35.18 32.50 15.44
N LEU A 4 -34.60 32.09 14.32
CA LEU A 4 -33.97 30.78 14.19
C LEU A 4 -32.53 30.90 14.70
N PRO A 5 -32.07 30.05 15.63
CA PRO A 5 -30.66 29.97 15.97
C PRO A 5 -29.93 29.30 14.79
N TYR A 6 -28.98 30.02 14.20
CA TYR A 6 -27.96 29.44 13.34
C TYR A 6 -27.10 28.51 14.19
N ILE A 7 -27.33 27.21 14.08
CA ILE A 7 -26.41 26.20 14.56
C ILE A 7 -25.27 26.16 13.54
N PHE A 8 -24.16 26.82 13.85
CA PHE A 8 -22.88 26.55 13.19
C PHE A 8 -22.47 25.12 13.55
N PHE A 9 -22.74 24.17 12.66
CA PHE A 9 -21.96 22.94 12.63
C PHE A 9 -20.56 23.30 12.14
N THR A 10 -19.63 23.50 13.06
CA THR A 10 -18.21 23.36 12.75
C THR A 10 -17.96 21.88 12.51
N ALA A 11 -17.95 21.46 11.25
CA ALA A 11 -17.41 20.17 10.86
C ALA A 11 -15.99 20.06 11.44
N ALA A 12 -15.74 18.98 12.18
CA ALA A 12 -14.41 18.70 12.71
C ALA A 12 -13.43 18.55 11.53
N GLY A 13 -12.53 19.53 11.40
CA GLY A 13 -11.22 19.44 10.76
C GLY A 13 -11.14 18.79 9.37
N ALA A 14 -11.75 19.39 8.34
CA ALA A 14 -11.23 19.20 6.99
C ALA A 14 -9.86 19.91 6.90
N HIS A 15 -8.79 19.16 6.66
CA HIS A 15 -7.48 19.76 6.42
C HIS A 15 -7.52 20.65 5.18
N ALA A 16 -6.81 21.78 5.25
CA ALA A 16 -6.44 22.51 4.06
C ALA A 16 -5.57 21.59 3.20
N ALA A 17 -6.03 21.33 1.99
CA ALA A 17 -5.27 20.59 1.00
C ALA A 17 -3.87 21.23 0.81
N ARG A 18 -2.88 20.46 0.33
CA ARG A 18 -1.48 20.92 0.22
C ARG A 18 -1.23 21.54 -1.16
N GLN A 19 -0.36 22.54 -1.26
CA GLN A 19 0.03 23.06 -2.58
C GLN A 19 0.91 22.03 -3.31
N CYS A 20 0.48 21.60 -4.49
CA CYS A 20 1.20 20.64 -5.34
C CYS A 20 2.14 21.31 -6.35
N SER A 21 2.48 22.60 -6.15
CA SER A 21 3.27 23.39 -7.11
C SER A 21 4.45 24.16 -6.50
N THR A 22 4.55 24.27 -5.17
CA THR A 22 5.54 25.12 -4.48
C THR A 22 6.37 24.39 -3.43
N THR A 23 5.80 23.36 -2.79
CA THR A 23 6.49 22.54 -1.80
C THR A 23 6.76 21.18 -2.42
N THR A 24 8.03 20.89 -2.70
CA THR A 24 8.43 19.65 -3.36
C THR A 24 8.79 18.55 -2.37
N GLU A 25 8.95 18.86 -1.09
CA GLU A 25 9.44 17.93 -0.07
C GLU A 25 8.51 17.87 1.15
N TYR A 26 8.15 16.66 1.58
CA TYR A 26 7.40 16.41 2.80
C TYR A 26 8.22 15.52 3.72
N THR A 27 8.22 15.81 5.02
CA THR A 27 9.05 15.07 5.98
C THR A 27 8.21 14.41 7.06
N HIS A 28 8.44 13.12 7.28
CA HIS A 28 7.93 12.39 8.43
C HIS A 28 9.10 12.02 9.35
N ARG A 29 8.92 12.22 10.65
CA ARG A 29 9.83 11.72 11.67
C ARG A 29 9.56 10.24 11.90
N VAL A 30 10.60 9.44 12.03
CA VAL A 30 10.51 8.02 12.39
C VAL A 30 10.70 7.91 13.90
N LEU A 31 9.64 7.53 14.62
CA LEU A 31 9.68 7.37 16.08
C LEU A 31 10.30 6.04 16.48
N ASP A 32 10.03 5.01 15.68
CA ASP A 32 10.51 3.65 15.86
C ASP A 32 10.59 2.97 14.49
N ALA A 33 11.60 2.12 14.30
CA ALA A 33 11.71 1.24 13.14
C ALA A 33 12.27 -0.09 13.62
N ARG A 34 11.55 -1.18 13.36
CA ARG A 34 11.90 -2.52 13.82
C ARG A 34 11.82 -3.51 12.69
N TYR A 35 12.70 -4.49 12.77
CA TYR A 35 12.60 -5.70 11.99
C TYR A 35 12.87 -6.91 12.87
N ASP A 36 11.94 -7.86 12.82
CA ASP A 36 12.00 -9.13 13.51
C ASP A 36 12.03 -10.23 12.44
N GLY A 37 13.17 -10.92 12.32
CA GLY A 37 13.32 -12.10 11.47
C GLY A 37 12.62 -13.33 12.06
N PRO A 38 12.40 -14.38 11.25
CA PRO A 38 11.81 -15.62 11.74
C PRO A 38 12.74 -16.30 12.76
N ASP A 39 12.15 -16.85 13.81
CA ASP A 39 12.83 -17.78 14.72
C ASP A 39 12.78 -19.19 14.13
N LEU A 40 13.87 -19.60 13.46
CA LEU A 40 13.92 -20.84 12.69
C LEU A 40 13.86 -22.11 13.54
N ASP A 41 14.06 -22.01 14.86
CA ASP A 41 14.01 -23.14 15.80
C ASP A 41 12.61 -23.37 16.39
N LYS A 42 11.66 -22.45 16.14
CA LYS A 42 10.25 -22.64 16.50
C LYS A 42 9.46 -23.16 15.30
N PRO A 43 8.87 -24.37 15.38
CA PRO A 43 7.97 -24.86 14.35
C PRO A 43 6.83 -23.86 14.11
N GLY A 44 6.70 -23.39 12.86
CA GLY A 44 5.68 -22.41 12.46
C GLY A 44 6.10 -20.93 12.57
N SER A 45 7.37 -20.65 12.84
CA SER A 45 7.95 -19.30 12.86
C SER A 45 8.73 -19.06 11.57
N ASP A 46 8.01 -18.97 10.44
CA ASP A 46 8.55 -18.65 9.11
C ASP A 46 8.32 -17.18 8.72
N LEU A 47 7.56 -16.46 9.54
CA LEU A 47 7.17 -15.09 9.33
C LEU A 47 8.17 -14.12 9.90
N ALA A 48 8.28 -12.98 9.23
CA ALA A 48 9.04 -11.86 9.70
C ALA A 48 8.22 -10.60 9.66
N THR A 49 8.54 -9.70 10.56
CA THR A 49 7.79 -8.47 10.74
C THR A 49 8.71 -7.29 10.49
N ILE A 50 8.18 -6.30 9.79
CA ILE A 50 8.75 -4.96 9.77
C ILE A 50 7.71 -3.99 10.32
N SER A 51 8.17 -3.04 11.12
CA SER A 51 7.35 -1.96 11.66
C SER A 51 8.09 -0.64 11.54
N VAL A 52 7.43 0.38 11.00
CA VAL A 52 7.93 1.76 10.99
C VAL A 52 6.83 2.69 11.49
N SER A 53 7.12 3.40 12.58
CA SER A 53 6.20 4.37 13.19
C SER A 53 6.55 5.77 12.70
N LEU A 54 5.63 6.38 11.96
CA LEU A 54 5.78 7.71 11.36
C LEU A 54 5.04 8.76 12.17
N SER A 55 5.63 9.95 12.30
CA SER A 55 5.05 11.06 13.05
C SER A 55 5.30 12.40 12.37
N SER A 56 4.39 13.35 12.61
CA SER A 56 4.60 14.78 12.36
C SER A 56 5.13 15.53 13.60
N SER A 57 5.22 14.86 14.76
CA SER A 57 5.64 15.45 16.04
C SER A 57 6.20 14.39 17.02
N THR A 58 5.60 14.25 18.21
CA THR A 58 5.96 13.26 19.24
C THR A 58 5.00 12.08 19.30
N THR A 59 3.85 12.15 18.62
CA THR A 59 2.79 11.13 18.67
C THR A 59 2.78 10.38 17.34
N PRO A 60 2.72 9.03 17.33
CA PRO A 60 2.70 8.27 16.08
C PRO A 60 1.45 8.62 15.28
N LEU A 61 1.63 9.04 14.03
CA LEU A 61 0.57 9.40 13.10
C LEU A 61 0.17 8.20 12.22
N TYR A 62 1.17 7.46 11.72
CA TYR A 62 0.94 6.25 10.93
C TYR A 62 1.83 5.11 11.43
N GLU A 63 1.29 3.90 11.46
CA GLU A 63 2.03 2.67 11.76
C GLU A 63 2.09 1.82 10.48
N CYS A 64 3.29 1.72 9.92
CA CYS A 64 3.59 0.91 8.75
C CYS A 64 4.04 -0.47 9.22
N VAL A 65 3.11 -1.42 9.35
CA VAL A 65 3.39 -2.76 9.86
C VAL A 65 3.02 -3.80 8.84
N ALA A 66 3.95 -4.70 8.54
CA ALA A 66 3.68 -5.82 7.69
C ALA A 66 4.44 -7.07 8.15
N GLN A 67 3.80 -8.21 7.93
CA GLN A 67 4.33 -9.52 8.28
C GLN A 67 4.13 -10.48 7.11
N TRP A 68 5.21 -11.11 6.66
CA TRP A 68 5.19 -12.10 5.57
C TRP A 68 6.32 -13.13 5.75
N PRO A 69 6.24 -14.32 5.12
CA PRO A 69 7.29 -15.32 5.24
C PRO A 69 8.64 -14.81 4.73
N GLU A 70 9.76 -15.16 5.35
CA GLU A 70 11.07 -14.60 4.97
C GLU A 70 11.46 -14.83 3.50
N SER A 71 11.06 -15.94 2.90
CA SER A 71 11.26 -16.18 1.46
C SER A 71 10.61 -15.11 0.56
N TRP A 72 9.65 -14.36 1.08
CA TRP A 72 8.95 -13.26 0.41
C TRP A 72 9.56 -11.88 0.72
N LYS A 73 10.61 -11.82 1.55
CA LYS A 73 11.51 -10.65 1.70
C LYS A 73 12.39 -10.42 0.45
N GLY A 74 11.81 -10.59 -0.74
CA GLY A 74 12.41 -10.15 -2.00
C GLY A 74 12.58 -11.21 -3.09
N PHE A 75 12.46 -12.52 -2.86
CA PHE A 75 12.76 -13.50 -3.92
C PHE A 75 12.00 -14.83 -3.81
N HIS A 76 10.91 -14.97 -4.58
CA HIS A 76 10.52 -16.27 -5.13
C HIS A 76 10.39 -16.16 -6.66
N ASN A 77 10.62 -17.29 -7.35
CA ASN A 77 10.85 -17.47 -8.80
C ASN A 77 9.84 -16.84 -9.78
N VAL A 78 8.85 -16.08 -9.31
CA VAL A 78 7.82 -15.44 -10.14
C VAL A 78 7.84 -13.90 -10.05
N THR A 79 8.38 -13.29 -8.98
CA THR A 79 8.32 -11.82 -8.81
C THR A 79 9.48 -11.29 -7.95
N LYS A 80 10.58 -10.86 -8.56
CA LYS A 80 11.61 -10.00 -7.93
C LYS A 80 11.09 -8.57 -7.71
N LYS A 81 9.87 -8.43 -7.21
CA LYS A 81 9.12 -7.16 -7.14
C LYS A 81 8.87 -6.81 -5.69
N LEU A 82 8.92 -5.51 -5.39
CA LEU A 82 8.64 -5.02 -4.05
C LEU A 82 7.18 -5.28 -3.67
N ILE A 83 6.97 -5.77 -2.44
CA ILE A 83 5.64 -5.93 -1.85
C ILE A 83 5.30 -4.65 -1.09
N TRP A 84 4.23 -3.99 -1.50
CA TRP A 84 3.70 -2.80 -0.85
C TRP A 84 2.66 -3.17 0.21
N SER A 85 2.69 -2.50 1.35
CA SER A 85 1.70 -2.62 2.41
C SER A 85 1.25 -1.22 2.83
N ASP A 86 0.01 -1.11 3.29
CA ASP A 86 -0.53 0.12 3.85
C ASP A 86 0.12 0.47 5.20
N CYS A 87 0.08 1.76 5.53
CA CYS A 87 0.36 2.25 6.87
C CYS A 87 -0.94 2.73 7.50
N ILE A 88 -1.25 2.20 8.68
CA ILE A 88 -2.52 2.44 9.36
C ILE A 88 -2.44 3.78 10.08
N TRP A 89 -3.42 4.65 9.85
CA TRP A 89 -3.57 5.87 10.64
C TRP A 89 -3.95 5.52 12.08
N THR A 90 -3.19 6.03 13.05
CA THR A 90 -3.35 5.67 14.47
C THR A 90 -4.56 6.34 15.15
N GLY A 91 -5.24 7.24 14.45
CA GLY A 91 -6.23 8.14 15.04
C GLY A 91 -5.62 9.31 15.81
N ALA A 92 -4.29 9.39 15.92
CA ALA A 92 -3.61 10.49 16.59
C ALA A 92 -3.31 11.64 15.64
N GLY A 93 -3.45 12.87 16.14
CA GLY A 93 -3.34 14.06 15.31
C GLY A 93 -4.43 14.12 14.24
N THR A 94 -4.24 14.95 13.24
CA THR A 94 -5.13 15.07 12.10
C THR A 94 -4.39 14.48 10.90
N GLY A 95 -4.88 13.38 10.33
CA GLY A 95 -4.27 12.70 9.19
C GLY A 95 -4.29 13.60 7.96
N ALA A 96 -3.13 13.97 7.45
CA ALA A 96 -3.01 14.92 6.34
C ALA A 96 -2.85 14.25 4.96
N ASP A 97 -2.83 12.92 4.93
CA ASP A 97 -2.69 12.10 3.73
C ASP A 97 -3.92 11.19 3.59
N LYS A 98 -4.38 10.98 2.36
CA LYS A 98 -5.47 10.07 2.00
C LYS A 98 -5.05 8.60 2.16
N SER A 99 -3.81 8.29 1.84
CA SER A 99 -3.22 6.97 1.99
C SER A 99 -1.72 7.09 2.17
N VAL A 100 -1.14 6.22 3.00
CA VAL A 100 0.30 6.06 3.16
C VAL A 100 0.62 4.58 3.01
N SER A 101 1.68 4.25 2.29
CA SER A 101 2.10 2.87 2.08
C SER A 101 3.61 2.78 1.98
N PHE A 102 4.12 1.60 2.27
CA PHE A 102 5.54 1.34 2.31
C PHE A 102 5.88 0.01 1.64
N ALA A 103 7.13 -0.12 1.20
CA ALA A 103 7.69 -1.36 0.71
C ALA A 103 9.12 -1.52 1.17
N VAL A 104 9.62 -2.74 1.23
CA VAL A 104 10.99 -3.02 1.71
C VAL A 104 11.78 -3.73 0.64
N ASP A 105 12.93 -3.16 0.31
CA ASP A 105 13.97 -3.78 -0.52
C ASP A 105 15.07 -4.28 0.40
N TRP A 106 15.07 -5.59 0.65
CA TRP A 106 16.01 -6.24 1.54
C TRP A 106 17.41 -6.38 0.94
N ASP A 107 17.51 -6.46 -0.39
CA ASP A 107 18.79 -6.51 -1.09
C ASP A 107 19.52 -5.18 -0.94
N LYS A 108 18.81 -4.07 -1.15
CA LYS A 108 19.35 -2.72 -0.96
C LYS A 108 19.33 -2.26 0.49
N LYS A 109 18.62 -2.97 1.37
CA LYS A 109 18.34 -2.56 2.75
C LYS A 109 17.71 -1.16 2.80
N VAL A 110 16.60 -0.97 2.11
CA VAL A 110 15.88 0.32 2.04
C VAL A 110 14.37 0.10 2.24
N VAL A 111 13.74 0.99 3.00
CA VAL A 111 12.28 1.14 3.02
C VAL A 111 11.89 2.26 2.07
N TYR A 112 10.99 1.97 1.16
CA TYR A 112 10.30 2.96 0.33
C TYR A 112 9.03 3.41 1.03
N LEU A 113 8.71 4.70 0.97
CA LEU A 113 7.46 5.26 1.44
C LEU A 113 6.80 6.01 0.29
N ALA A 114 5.48 5.86 0.16
CA ALA A 114 4.67 6.64 -0.75
C ALA A 114 3.40 7.10 -0.03
N HIS A 115 2.93 8.30 -0.35
CA HIS A 115 1.69 8.81 0.20
C HIS A 115 0.96 9.70 -0.79
N VAL A 116 -0.37 9.68 -0.67
CA VAL A 116 -1.29 10.49 -1.49
C VAL A 116 -1.98 11.48 -0.59
N PHE A 117 -2.15 12.72 -1.03
CA PHE A 117 -2.82 13.77 -0.28
C PHE A 117 -3.61 14.68 -1.23
N ALA A 118 -4.63 15.38 -0.70
CA ALA A 118 -5.39 16.33 -1.50
C ALA A 118 -4.54 17.56 -1.84
N CYS A 119 -4.59 18.00 -3.10
CA CYS A 119 -4.01 19.26 -3.58
C CYS A 119 -4.96 20.44 -3.32
N SER A 120 -4.42 21.59 -2.92
CA SER A 120 -5.19 22.83 -2.72
C SER A 120 -5.49 23.58 -4.01
N ASP A 121 -5.70 22.84 -5.08
CA ASP A 121 -6.09 23.43 -6.36
C ASP A 121 -7.62 23.46 -6.50
N VAL A 122 -8.08 24.23 -7.48
CA VAL A 122 -9.51 24.38 -7.79
C VAL A 122 -10.11 23.07 -8.35
N GLN A 123 -9.26 22.13 -8.74
CA GLN A 123 -9.61 20.87 -9.38
C GLN A 123 -9.72 19.72 -8.37
N GLU A 124 -9.37 19.97 -7.10
CA GLU A 124 -9.32 18.99 -6.01
C GLU A 124 -8.48 17.75 -6.37
N THR A 125 -7.35 17.95 -7.06
CA THR A 125 -6.51 16.84 -7.52
C THR A 125 -5.80 16.13 -6.36
N ASP A 126 -5.23 14.97 -6.65
CA ASP A 126 -4.41 14.21 -5.72
C ASP A 126 -2.92 14.42 -6.03
N GLY A 127 -2.14 14.74 -4.99
CA GLY A 127 -0.69 14.76 -5.04
C GLY A 127 -0.13 13.40 -4.60
N LEU A 128 0.92 12.94 -5.27
CA LEU A 128 1.68 11.75 -4.90
C LEU A 128 3.09 12.18 -4.50
N ALA A 129 3.58 11.71 -3.36
CA ALA A 129 4.98 11.88 -2.99
C ALA A 129 5.61 10.57 -2.53
N THR A 130 6.89 10.39 -2.87
CA THR A 130 7.65 9.18 -2.60
C THR A 130 9.00 9.48 -1.95
N GLY A 131 9.46 8.64 -1.03
CA GLY A 131 10.74 8.79 -0.35
C GLY A 131 11.34 7.45 0.06
N THR A 132 12.52 7.51 0.66
CA THR A 132 13.26 6.31 1.08
C THR A 132 13.91 6.51 2.45
N LEU A 133 13.96 5.44 3.23
CA LEU A 133 14.72 5.34 4.47
C LEU A 133 15.72 4.18 4.34
N PRO A 134 17.04 4.44 4.37
CA PRO A 134 18.03 3.38 4.45
C PRO A 134 17.89 2.60 5.75
N LEU A 135 17.82 1.26 5.67
CA LEU A 135 17.87 0.36 6.82
C LEU A 135 19.30 0.20 7.37
N SER A 136 20.32 0.80 6.74
CA SER A 136 21.68 0.90 7.29
C SER A 136 21.75 1.68 8.62
N GLU A 137 20.70 2.44 8.91
CA GLU A 137 20.51 3.15 10.18
C GLU A 137 19.98 2.24 11.30
N LEU A 138 19.69 0.96 11.00
CA LEU A 138 19.33 -0.04 12.01
C LEU A 138 20.58 -0.80 12.48
N ASP A 139 20.67 -0.98 13.79
CA ASP A 139 21.57 -1.91 14.45
C ASP A 139 20.84 -3.24 14.65
N CYS A 140 21.46 -4.34 14.25
CA CYS A 140 20.84 -5.66 14.19
C CYS A 140 21.59 -6.65 15.07
N ASP A 141 20.89 -7.19 16.07
CA ASP A 141 21.36 -8.32 16.84
C ASP A 141 20.94 -9.61 16.14
N TYR A 142 21.93 -10.42 15.79
CA TYR A 142 21.71 -11.74 15.21
C TYR A 142 21.91 -12.79 16.30
N THR A 143 20.90 -13.63 16.51
CA THR A 143 21.05 -14.84 17.32
C THR A 143 21.96 -15.84 16.59
N GLU A 144 22.61 -16.74 17.32
CA GLU A 144 23.46 -17.80 16.74
C GLU A 144 22.69 -18.69 15.74
N GLU A 145 21.36 -18.69 15.84
CA GLU A 145 20.40 -19.52 15.10
C GLU A 145 19.83 -18.82 13.85
N GLY A 146 20.23 -17.57 13.60
CA GLY A 146 19.88 -16.83 12.37
C GLY A 146 18.67 -15.88 12.49
N SER A 147 17.97 -15.87 13.62
CA SER A 147 16.97 -14.83 13.92
C SER A 147 17.65 -13.47 14.02
N ALA A 148 17.03 -12.44 13.45
CA ALA A 148 17.54 -11.06 13.47
C ALA A 148 16.55 -10.13 14.17
N TYR A 149 17.06 -9.31 15.08
CA TYR A 149 16.31 -8.23 15.73
C TYR A 149 16.99 -6.90 15.43
N CYS A 150 16.35 -6.02 14.68
CA CYS A 150 16.93 -4.74 14.28
C CYS A 150 16.16 -3.56 14.88
N THR A 151 16.89 -2.56 15.39
CA THR A 151 16.33 -1.30 15.90
C THR A 151 17.21 -0.11 15.47
N PRO A 152 16.73 1.15 15.54
CA PRO A 152 17.53 2.30 15.12
C PRO A 152 18.82 2.41 15.93
N LYS A 153 19.95 2.56 15.24
CA LYS A 153 21.28 2.64 15.84
C LYS A 153 21.38 3.83 16.78
N ALA A 154 21.72 3.57 18.05
CA ALA A 154 21.91 4.63 19.03
C ALA A 154 23.06 5.58 18.64
N THR A 155 22.94 6.85 19.01
CA THR A 155 24.04 7.83 18.85
C THR A 155 25.23 7.47 19.72
N SER A 156 26.38 8.12 19.51
CA SER A 156 27.57 7.94 20.37
C SER A 156 27.34 8.26 21.86
N THR A 157 26.26 8.97 22.19
CA THR A 157 25.82 9.28 23.55
C THR A 157 24.77 8.32 24.10
N GLY A 158 24.39 7.27 23.34
CA GLY A 158 23.36 6.31 23.70
C GLY A 158 21.92 6.81 23.51
N ALA A 159 21.72 7.96 22.87
CA ALA A 159 20.39 8.49 22.58
C ALA A 159 19.79 7.86 21.30
N ARG A 160 18.47 7.88 21.18
CA ARG A 160 17.79 7.50 19.92
C ARG A 160 18.13 8.51 18.81
N PRO A 161 18.46 8.06 17.59
CA PRO A 161 18.71 8.95 16.46
C PRO A 161 17.43 9.69 16.04
N ASP A 162 17.55 10.92 15.54
CA ASP A 162 16.42 11.63 14.92
C ASP A 162 16.30 11.23 13.44
N LEU A 163 15.69 10.07 13.21
CA LEU A 163 15.46 9.56 11.86
C LEU A 163 14.29 10.29 11.20
N ARG A 164 14.49 10.68 9.93
CA ARG A 164 13.48 11.36 9.12
C ARG A 164 13.46 10.75 7.72
N ILE A 165 12.26 10.59 7.20
CA ILE A 165 12.05 10.26 5.80
C ILE A 165 11.50 11.48 5.08
N SER A 166 12.23 11.92 4.06
CA SER A 166 11.79 12.97 3.15
C SER A 166 11.22 12.33 1.89
N THR A 167 10.05 12.79 1.49
CA THR A 167 9.39 12.39 0.25
C THR A 167 9.38 13.56 -0.72
N THR A 168 9.47 13.27 -2.02
CA THR A 168 9.42 14.26 -3.08
C THR A 168 8.13 14.12 -3.88
N LEU A 169 7.50 15.24 -4.21
CA LEU A 169 6.32 15.28 -5.06
C LEU A 169 6.64 14.69 -6.46
N ALA A 170 5.84 13.72 -6.89
CA ALA A 170 5.90 13.16 -8.22
C ALA A 170 5.40 14.18 -9.27
N PRO A 171 5.91 14.13 -10.51
CA PRO A 171 5.37 14.95 -11.59
C PRO A 171 3.87 14.74 -11.78
N ALA A 172 3.18 15.76 -12.29
CA ALA A 172 1.77 15.65 -12.62
C ALA A 172 1.53 14.52 -13.65
N ALA A 173 0.50 13.73 -13.41
CA ALA A 173 0.12 12.63 -14.28
C ALA A 173 -0.37 13.16 -15.64
N PRO A 174 0.09 12.60 -16.77
CA PRO A 174 -0.44 12.94 -18.07
C PRO A 174 -1.88 12.43 -18.25
N ASP A 175 -2.66 13.10 -19.10
CA ASP A 175 -4.01 12.68 -19.46
C ASP A 175 -4.00 11.33 -20.19
N ALA A 176 -4.90 10.42 -19.78
CA ALA A 176 -5.00 9.10 -20.37
C ALA A 176 -5.23 9.10 -21.86
N ASN A 177 -5.97 10.04 -22.46
CA ASN A 177 -6.24 9.97 -23.91
C ASN A 177 -5.04 10.41 -24.75
N ASN A 178 -4.23 11.33 -24.22
CA ASN A 178 -3.14 11.96 -24.96
C ASN A 178 -1.74 11.39 -24.66
N ALA A 179 -1.57 10.61 -23.58
CA ALA A 179 -0.27 10.08 -23.19
C ALA A 179 0.27 9.04 -24.19
N SER A 180 1.54 9.21 -24.59
CA SER A 180 2.32 8.20 -25.33
C SER A 180 3.02 7.23 -24.37
N CYS A 181 3.34 6.01 -24.82
CA CYS A 181 4.04 5.04 -23.97
C CYS A 181 5.46 5.51 -23.58
N SER A 182 6.07 6.38 -24.38
CA SER A 182 7.35 7.03 -24.03
C SER A 182 7.23 8.09 -22.94
N ASP A 183 6.05 8.69 -22.78
CA ASP A 183 5.79 9.62 -21.67
C ASP A 183 5.43 8.83 -20.41
N LEU A 184 4.62 7.79 -20.56
CA LEU A 184 4.22 6.90 -19.47
C LEU A 184 5.41 6.20 -18.82
N SER A 185 6.41 5.80 -19.60
CA SER A 185 7.61 5.13 -19.08
C SER A 185 8.52 6.02 -18.23
N LYS A 186 8.35 7.34 -18.31
CA LYS A 186 9.09 8.31 -17.48
C LYS A 186 8.35 8.67 -16.19
N GLN A 187 7.07 8.32 -16.10
CA GLN A 187 6.26 8.59 -14.93
C GLN A 187 6.46 7.51 -13.87
N TYR A 188 6.40 7.90 -12.61
CA TYR A 188 6.30 6.93 -11.53
C TYR A 188 4.91 6.31 -11.57
N GLN A 189 4.85 5.03 -11.96
CA GLN A 189 3.61 4.30 -12.08
C GLN A 189 3.23 3.69 -10.73
N SER A 190 2.06 4.06 -10.23
CA SER A 190 1.47 3.52 -9.00
C SER A 190 -0.05 3.49 -9.09
N TRP A 191 -0.66 2.75 -8.18
CA TRP A 191 -2.10 2.62 -8.06
C TRP A 191 -2.55 2.90 -6.64
N THR A 192 -3.76 3.45 -6.52
CA THR A 192 -4.56 3.30 -5.30
C THR A 192 -5.57 2.19 -5.55
N LEU A 193 -5.53 1.17 -4.71
CA LEU A 193 -6.55 0.14 -4.62
C LEU A 193 -7.59 0.59 -3.60
N GLU A 194 -8.84 0.66 -4.03
CA GLU A 194 -9.98 1.09 -3.20
C GLU A 194 -11.08 0.05 -3.21
N LYS A 195 -11.99 0.12 -2.22
CA LYS A 195 -13.20 -0.71 -2.15
C LYS A 195 -12.88 -2.21 -2.23
N TRP A 196 -11.78 -2.63 -1.58
CA TRP A 196 -11.47 -4.05 -1.44
C TRP A 196 -12.65 -4.78 -0.82
N HIS A 197 -13.08 -5.85 -1.47
CA HIS A 197 -14.20 -6.64 -1.02
C HIS A 197 -14.01 -8.11 -1.36
N ARG A 198 -14.11 -8.98 -0.35
CA ARG A 198 -14.11 -10.45 -0.47
C ARG A 198 -15.08 -11.02 0.53
N GLN A 199 -15.83 -12.05 0.14
CA GLN A 199 -16.74 -12.75 1.03
C GLN A 199 -16.47 -14.25 1.00
N PHE A 200 -16.58 -14.90 2.16
CA PHE A 200 -16.46 -16.35 2.28
C PHE A 200 -17.19 -16.87 3.50
N VAL A 201 -17.48 -18.18 3.52
CA VAL A 201 -18.11 -18.85 4.67
C VAL A 201 -17.06 -19.68 5.40
N LEU A 202 -16.93 -19.52 6.73
CA LEU A 202 -16.10 -20.41 7.55
C LEU A 202 -16.96 -21.46 8.23
N THR A 203 -16.49 -22.70 8.26
CA THR A 203 -17.13 -23.74 9.09
C THR A 203 -16.72 -23.51 10.54
N PRO A 204 -17.63 -23.61 11.53
CA PRO A 204 -17.27 -23.46 12.94
C PRO A 204 -16.08 -24.35 13.33
N GLY A 205 -15.05 -23.73 13.93
CA GLY A 205 -13.82 -24.42 14.34
C GLY A 205 -12.77 -24.60 13.23
N THR A 206 -12.95 -23.98 12.05
CA THR A 206 -11.98 -24.02 10.95
C THR A 206 -11.51 -22.61 10.59
N PHE A 207 -10.29 -22.50 10.06
CA PHE A 207 -9.70 -21.26 9.56
C PHE A 207 -9.75 -21.15 8.03
N GLU A 208 -10.17 -22.21 7.36
CA GLU A 208 -10.22 -22.29 5.90
C GLU A 208 -11.65 -22.03 5.39
N PRO A 209 -11.82 -21.19 4.36
CA PRO A 209 -13.08 -21.01 3.68
C PRO A 209 -13.70 -22.35 3.24
N LYS A 210 -15.02 -22.48 3.44
CA LYS A 210 -15.80 -23.58 2.88
C LYS A 210 -15.68 -23.54 1.36
N ALA A 211 -15.34 -24.69 0.76
CA ALA A 211 -15.16 -24.82 -0.67
C ALA A 211 -16.35 -24.24 -1.47
N GLY A 212 -16.04 -23.43 -2.48
CA GLY A 212 -17.04 -22.80 -3.37
C GLY A 212 -17.81 -21.63 -2.76
N THR A 213 -17.46 -21.16 -1.56
CA THR A 213 -18.13 -20.00 -0.94
C THR A 213 -17.31 -18.72 -0.98
N ASP A 214 -16.01 -18.83 -1.25
CA ASP A 214 -15.11 -17.68 -1.36
C ASP A 214 -15.29 -17.01 -2.72
N THR A 215 -15.74 -15.76 -2.71
CA THR A 215 -15.98 -14.96 -3.91
C THR A 215 -14.70 -14.58 -4.63
N GLY A 216 -13.55 -14.71 -3.97
CA GLY A 216 -12.33 -14.00 -4.34
C GLY A 216 -12.48 -12.49 -4.17
N PRO A 217 -11.43 -11.71 -4.45
CA PRO A 217 -11.48 -10.27 -4.30
C PRO A 217 -12.18 -9.57 -5.46
N SER A 218 -12.73 -8.41 -5.14
CA SER A 218 -13.16 -7.36 -6.06
C SER A 218 -12.71 -6.01 -5.50
N PHE A 219 -12.33 -5.09 -6.37
CA PHE A 219 -11.80 -3.79 -5.98
C PHE A 219 -11.81 -2.80 -7.16
N THR A 220 -11.61 -1.52 -6.84
CA THR A 220 -11.33 -0.47 -7.81
C THR A 220 -9.84 -0.18 -7.80
N LEU A 221 -9.23 -0.05 -8.98
CA LEU A 221 -7.83 0.35 -9.13
C LEU A 221 -7.78 1.71 -9.83
N LYS A 222 -7.29 2.74 -9.14
CA LYS A 222 -7.08 4.08 -9.70
C LYS A 222 -5.59 4.25 -10.04
N SER A 223 -5.27 4.59 -11.29
CA SER A 223 -3.90 4.94 -11.65
C SER A 223 -3.56 6.33 -11.10
N LEU A 224 -2.38 6.44 -10.49
CA LEU A 224 -1.81 7.72 -10.08
C LEU A 224 -0.76 8.22 -11.07
N GLY A 225 -0.22 7.34 -11.91
CA GLY A 225 0.75 7.68 -12.96
C GLY A 225 0.10 8.21 -14.24
N VAL A 226 -1.23 8.10 -14.38
CA VAL A 226 -2.00 8.57 -15.55
C VAL A 226 -3.38 9.02 -15.09
N ASP A 227 -3.76 10.25 -15.43
CA ASP A 227 -5.05 10.81 -15.01
C ASP A 227 -6.22 10.21 -15.81
N GLY A 228 -7.38 10.06 -15.15
CA GLY A 228 -8.61 9.54 -15.75
C GLY A 228 -8.69 8.01 -15.88
N VAL A 229 -7.71 7.26 -15.36
CA VAL A 229 -7.68 5.80 -15.47
C VAL A 229 -8.17 5.15 -14.18
N VAL A 230 -9.37 4.58 -14.28
CA VAL A 230 -9.94 3.76 -13.22
C VAL A 230 -10.31 2.41 -13.80
N PHE A 231 -9.96 1.35 -13.08
CA PHE A 231 -10.37 0.00 -13.38
C PHE A 231 -11.34 -0.54 -12.32
N THR A 232 -12.33 -1.30 -12.77
CA THR A 232 -13.14 -2.15 -11.90
C THR A 232 -12.67 -3.59 -12.06
N CYS A 233 -12.16 -4.16 -10.98
CA CYS A 233 -11.55 -5.48 -10.95
C CYS A 233 -12.46 -6.48 -10.23
N ALA A 234 -12.64 -7.65 -10.83
CA ALA A 234 -13.39 -8.74 -10.23
C ALA A 234 -12.76 -10.10 -10.57
N THR A 235 -12.91 -11.04 -9.64
CA THR A 235 -12.47 -12.42 -9.83
C THR A 235 -13.27 -13.06 -10.98
N THR A 236 -12.56 -13.65 -11.93
CA THR A 236 -13.16 -14.35 -13.08
C THR A 236 -13.00 -15.86 -12.97
N SER A 237 -11.97 -16.32 -12.25
CA SER A 237 -11.76 -17.74 -11.99
C SER A 237 -10.97 -17.97 -10.70
N SER A 238 -11.12 -19.16 -10.14
CA SER A 238 -10.27 -19.67 -9.07
C SER A 238 -9.53 -20.90 -9.59
N SER A 239 -8.20 -20.81 -9.65
CA SER A 239 -7.33 -21.99 -9.82
C SER A 239 -6.94 -22.51 -8.43
N ILE A 240 -6.38 -23.73 -8.34
CA ILE A 240 -6.04 -24.38 -7.06
C ILE A 240 -5.24 -23.42 -6.17
N GLY A 241 -5.90 -22.85 -5.16
CA GLY A 241 -5.30 -21.95 -4.18
C GLY A 241 -5.05 -20.51 -4.63
N LEU A 242 -5.37 -20.10 -5.88
CA LEU A 242 -5.16 -18.74 -6.38
C LEU A 242 -6.39 -18.22 -7.13
N PHE A 243 -6.80 -17.00 -6.82
CA PHE A 243 -7.82 -16.28 -7.57
C PHE A 243 -7.19 -15.53 -8.75
N GLN A 244 -7.84 -15.56 -9.89
CA GLN A 244 -7.48 -14.77 -11.07
C GLN A 244 -8.67 -13.89 -11.45
N GLY A 245 -8.37 -12.70 -11.95
CA GLY A 245 -9.40 -11.77 -12.36
C GLY A 245 -8.94 -10.74 -13.38
N GLU A 246 -9.92 -10.02 -13.90
CA GLU A 246 -9.75 -9.01 -14.93
C GLU A 246 -10.21 -7.66 -14.39
N CYS A 247 -9.56 -6.60 -14.88
CA CYS A 247 -9.82 -5.22 -14.53
C CYS A 247 -10.29 -4.47 -15.79
N LYS A 248 -11.55 -4.04 -15.78
CA LYS A 248 -12.15 -3.31 -16.91
C LYS A 248 -11.99 -1.81 -16.71
N SER A 249 -11.52 -1.10 -17.75
CA SER A 249 -11.45 0.36 -17.80
C SER A 249 -12.34 0.93 -18.91
N GLY A 250 -12.77 2.17 -18.74
CA GLY A 250 -13.33 2.97 -19.83
C GLY A 250 -12.28 3.44 -20.84
N VAL A 251 -10.99 3.37 -20.49
CA VAL A 251 -9.87 3.72 -21.37
C VAL A 251 -9.47 2.51 -22.21
N THR A 252 -9.70 2.57 -23.51
CA THR A 252 -9.53 1.42 -24.43
C THR A 252 -8.09 0.94 -24.57
N LYS A 253 -7.11 1.83 -24.38
CA LYS A 253 -5.68 1.48 -24.45
C LYS A 253 -5.10 0.95 -23.14
N ALA A 254 -5.91 0.82 -22.09
CA ALA A 254 -5.47 0.36 -20.78
C ALA A 254 -6.20 -0.93 -20.40
N ALA A 255 -5.44 -1.97 -20.08
CA ALA A 255 -5.98 -3.23 -19.59
C ALA A 255 -5.22 -3.65 -18.34
N ALA A 256 -5.89 -4.34 -17.41
CA ALA A 256 -5.22 -4.94 -16.27
C ALA A 256 -5.81 -6.30 -15.92
N THR A 257 -4.98 -7.14 -15.32
CA THR A 257 -5.33 -8.46 -14.78
C THR A 257 -4.72 -8.60 -13.41
N PHE A 258 -5.33 -9.41 -12.55
CA PHE A 258 -4.76 -9.67 -11.24
C PHE A 258 -4.74 -11.16 -10.90
N THR A 259 -3.81 -11.51 -10.01
CA THR A 259 -3.79 -12.78 -9.29
C THR A 259 -3.76 -12.48 -7.80
N PHE A 260 -4.54 -13.22 -7.01
CA PHE A 260 -4.56 -13.09 -5.56
C PHE A 260 -4.35 -14.45 -4.89
N ASP A 261 -3.38 -14.51 -3.99
CA ASP A 261 -3.15 -15.64 -3.10
C ASP A 261 -3.86 -15.38 -1.76
N PRO A 262 -4.98 -16.06 -1.46
CA PRO A 262 -5.72 -15.88 -0.21
C PRO A 262 -5.03 -16.46 1.02
N LYS A 263 -4.02 -17.32 0.86
CA LYS A 263 -3.25 -17.86 2.00
C LYS A 263 -2.19 -16.87 2.44
N LEU A 264 -1.60 -16.17 1.48
CA LEU A 264 -0.54 -15.19 1.73
C LEU A 264 -1.07 -13.76 1.80
N ASN A 265 -2.32 -13.53 1.40
CA ASN A 265 -2.92 -12.21 1.21
C ASN A 265 -2.11 -11.33 0.24
N ILE A 266 -1.55 -11.92 -0.81
CA ILE A 266 -0.73 -11.20 -1.79
C ILE A 266 -1.52 -11.03 -3.08
N LEU A 267 -1.68 -9.77 -3.49
CA LEU A 267 -2.27 -9.36 -4.75
C LEU A 267 -1.17 -8.92 -5.71
N ALA A 268 -1.09 -9.56 -6.87
CA ALA A 268 -0.26 -9.10 -7.98
C ALA A 268 -1.17 -8.55 -9.09
N VAL A 269 -0.95 -7.30 -9.49
CA VAL A 269 -1.65 -6.68 -10.61
C VAL A 269 -0.65 -6.45 -11.74
N LYS A 270 -1.03 -6.87 -12.95
CA LYS A 270 -0.32 -6.55 -14.19
C LYS A 270 -1.18 -5.60 -15.00
N GLN A 271 -0.66 -4.42 -15.30
CA GLN A 271 -1.27 -3.47 -16.21
C GLN A 271 -0.52 -3.46 -17.54
N LYS A 272 -1.27 -3.29 -18.63
CA LYS A 272 -0.75 -3.11 -19.98
C LYS A 272 -1.34 -1.84 -20.60
N TRP A 273 -0.47 -1.09 -21.25
CA TRP A 273 -0.77 0.10 -22.03
C TRP A 273 -0.46 -0.15 -23.50
N ASP A 274 -1.46 -0.02 -24.36
CA ASP A 274 -1.31 -0.13 -25.81
C ASP A 274 -1.41 1.24 -26.47
N CYS A 275 -0.28 1.92 -26.59
CA CYS A 275 -0.27 3.30 -27.06
C CYS A 275 -0.34 3.45 -28.59
N GLY A 276 -0.36 2.36 -29.36
CA GLY A 276 -0.41 2.38 -30.84
C GLY A 276 0.87 2.85 -31.55
N ASP A 277 1.61 3.77 -30.93
CA ASP A 277 2.80 4.42 -31.52
C ASP A 277 4.13 3.72 -31.17
N SER A 278 4.10 2.77 -30.24
CA SER A 278 5.29 2.01 -29.81
C SER A 278 4.92 0.67 -29.17
N SER A 279 5.93 -0.08 -28.72
CA SER A 279 5.70 -1.30 -27.94
C SER A 279 4.86 -1.00 -26.70
N ALA A 280 3.90 -1.89 -26.43
CA ALA A 280 3.08 -1.78 -25.24
C ALA A 280 3.94 -1.69 -23.97
N LEU A 281 3.57 -0.79 -23.06
CA LEU A 281 4.18 -0.66 -21.75
C LEU A 281 3.45 -1.59 -20.79
N GLU A 282 4.18 -2.47 -20.12
CA GLU A 282 3.63 -3.33 -19.09
C GLU A 282 4.25 -3.01 -17.74
N THR A 283 3.43 -2.92 -16.71
CA THR A 283 3.87 -2.72 -15.32
C THR A 283 3.23 -3.73 -14.40
N VAL A 284 3.95 -4.08 -13.34
CA VAL A 284 3.48 -4.97 -12.28
C VAL A 284 3.67 -4.31 -10.94
N GLY A 285 2.66 -4.40 -10.09
CA GLY A 285 2.75 -4.05 -8.68
C GLY A 285 2.21 -5.17 -7.83
N VAL A 286 2.81 -5.34 -6.67
CA VAL A 286 2.48 -6.40 -5.71
C VAL A 286 2.13 -5.74 -4.39
N GLY A 287 0.93 -6.03 -3.88
CA GLY A 287 0.41 -5.51 -2.63
C GLY A 287 0.10 -6.63 -1.64
N PHE A 288 0.44 -6.41 -0.38
CA PHE A 288 -0.07 -7.19 0.74
C PHE A 288 -1.41 -6.60 1.17
N MET A 289 -2.46 -7.43 1.19
CA MET A 289 -3.83 -6.99 1.41
C MET A 289 -4.30 -7.35 2.81
N GLN A 290 -4.15 -6.41 3.75
CA GLN A 290 -4.73 -6.52 5.09
C GLN A 290 -6.21 -6.12 5.04
N GLY A 291 -7.10 -7.12 5.04
CA GLY A 291 -8.54 -6.91 5.10
C GLY A 291 -9.09 -7.14 6.50
N THR A 292 -9.88 -6.22 7.02
CA THR A 292 -10.72 -6.45 8.21
C THR A 292 -11.93 -7.25 7.80
N CYS A 293 -12.14 -8.40 8.43
CA CYS A 293 -13.27 -9.29 8.14
C CYS A 293 -14.32 -9.22 9.24
N ASP A 294 -15.50 -8.71 8.88
CA ASP A 294 -16.66 -8.69 9.76
C ASP A 294 -17.52 -9.93 9.57
N ARG A 295 -18.03 -10.46 10.68
CA ARG A 295 -19.00 -11.54 10.71
C ARG A 295 -20.33 -11.02 11.24
N GLY A 296 -21.39 -11.14 10.44
CA GLY A 296 -22.74 -10.82 10.90
C GLY A 296 -23.15 -11.65 12.11
N PHE A 297 -23.99 -11.10 12.99
CA PHE A 297 -24.52 -11.81 14.15
C PHE A 297 -25.22 -13.12 13.70
N ASN A 298 -24.84 -14.26 14.28
CA ASN A 298 -25.30 -15.60 13.89
C ASN A 298 -25.12 -15.95 12.40
N SER A 299 -24.09 -15.40 11.75
CA SER A 299 -23.72 -15.75 10.38
C SER A 299 -22.38 -16.49 10.35
N ASP A 300 -22.25 -17.41 9.41
CA ASP A 300 -20.97 -18.02 9.04
C ASP A 300 -20.29 -17.27 7.87
N LEU A 301 -20.97 -16.25 7.32
CA LEU A 301 -20.46 -15.38 6.27
C LEU A 301 -19.55 -14.30 6.86
N PHE A 302 -18.32 -14.25 6.37
CA PHE A 302 -17.36 -13.19 6.60
C PHE A 302 -17.33 -12.27 5.39
N THR A 303 -17.34 -10.96 5.64
CA THR A 303 -17.14 -9.93 4.64
C THR A 303 -15.89 -9.16 4.99
N CYS A 304 -14.90 -9.20 4.11
CA CYS A 304 -13.62 -8.54 4.31
C CYS A 304 -13.52 -7.28 3.47
N SER A 305 -13.12 -6.18 4.10
CA SER A 305 -12.84 -4.90 3.46
C SER A 305 -11.53 -4.31 3.94
N SER A 306 -10.95 -3.39 3.17
CA SER A 306 -9.72 -2.68 3.52
C SER A 306 -9.87 -1.20 3.18
N GLU A 307 -9.12 -0.36 3.91
CA GLU A 307 -8.90 1.03 3.54
C GLU A 307 -8.12 1.11 2.22
N PRO A 308 -8.02 2.29 1.58
CA PRO A 308 -7.24 2.43 0.35
C PRO A 308 -5.77 2.03 0.53
N VAL A 309 -5.29 1.12 -0.31
CA VAL A 309 -3.89 0.65 -0.31
C VAL A 309 -3.17 1.22 -1.53
N LEU A 310 -2.02 1.87 -1.33
CA LEU A 310 -1.18 2.31 -2.44
C LEU A 310 -0.18 1.21 -2.81
N ILE A 311 -0.12 0.90 -4.10
CA ILE A 311 0.77 -0.10 -4.67
C ILE A 311 1.67 0.59 -5.70
N GLY A 312 2.97 0.65 -5.41
CA GLY A 312 3.97 1.04 -6.40
C GLY A 312 4.18 -0.05 -7.43
N THR A 313 4.61 0.34 -8.63
CA THR A 313 4.79 -0.60 -9.73
C THR A 313 6.19 -0.54 -10.31
N GLU A 314 6.54 -1.59 -11.03
CA GLU A 314 7.77 -1.67 -11.78
C GLU A 314 7.47 -2.13 -13.22
N PRO A 315 8.24 -1.66 -14.22
CA PRO A 315 8.13 -2.15 -15.57
C PRO A 315 8.49 -3.64 -15.66
N LEU A 316 7.91 -4.32 -16.66
CA LEU A 316 8.24 -5.69 -17.06
C LEU A 316 9.29 -5.73 -18.19
#